data_AF-A0A101XYU8-F1
#
_entry.id   AF-A0A101XYU8-F1
#
_cell.length_a   1.000
_cell.length_b   1.000
_cell.length_c   1.000
_cell.angle_alpha   90.00
_cell.angle_beta   90.00
_cell.angle_gamma   90.00
#
_symmetry.space_group_name_H-M   'P 1'
#
loop_
_entity.id
_entity.type
_entity.pdbx_description
1 polymer ?
#
loop_
_entity_poly.entity_id
_entity_poly.type
_entity_poly.pdbx_seq_one_letter_code
_entity_poly.pdbx_strand_id
1 'polypeptide(L)'
;MTMTHYMSLLADNQPWNLILFMAIPVIFAETITVTEFFILFTKNLKGPLRTFNRICSILAGLYFTGIFLYLFPTAFVPLTVNGEWHTWVDVVAVGFYLSGVLFLLPLALLDLGLIARKRSEEEKLKLHFLLVSGFLVVAHIAMIFGMINPEIVSGMAGMNH
;
A
#
# COMPACT_ATOMS: atom_id res chain seq x y z
N MET A 1 10.66 -10.69 -23.86
CA MET A 1 10.53 -9.34 -23.25
C MET A 1 10.81 -9.52 -21.77
N THR A 2 11.98 -9.07 -21.30
CA THR A 2 12.43 -9.19 -19.92
C THR A 2 11.73 -8.13 -19.06
N MET A 3 10.61 -8.52 -18.47
CA MET A 3 9.87 -7.74 -17.49
C MET A 3 10.57 -7.84 -16.13
N THR A 4 10.39 -6.86 -15.25
CA THR A 4 10.87 -6.95 -13.85
C THR A 4 10.18 -8.11 -13.13
N HIS A 5 10.82 -8.76 -12.15
CA HIS A 5 10.22 -9.91 -11.46
C HIS A 5 8.96 -9.53 -10.62
N TYR A 6 8.83 -8.26 -10.25
CA TYR A 6 7.59 -7.72 -9.67
C TYR A 6 6.46 -7.64 -10.71
N MET A 7 6.79 -7.22 -11.94
CA MET A 7 5.85 -7.29 -13.07
C MET A 7 5.61 -8.73 -13.52
N SER A 8 6.54 -9.68 -13.39
CA SER A 8 6.26 -11.09 -13.70
C SER A 8 5.30 -11.72 -12.68
N LEU A 9 5.43 -11.42 -11.38
CA LEU A 9 4.47 -11.87 -10.36
C LEU A 9 3.07 -11.23 -10.51
N LEU A 10 3.01 -9.98 -10.97
CA LEU A 10 1.74 -9.32 -11.33
C LEU A 10 1.21 -9.72 -12.73
N ALA A 11 2.09 -10.20 -13.63
CA ALA A 11 1.75 -10.63 -14.99
C ALA A 11 1.38 -12.12 -15.09
N ASP A 12 1.92 -12.97 -14.21
CA ASP A 12 1.50 -14.35 -14.06
C ASP A 12 0.05 -14.35 -13.58
N ASN A 13 -0.87 -14.85 -14.40
CA ASN A 13 -2.33 -14.77 -14.22
C ASN A 13 -2.94 -13.35 -14.25
N GLN A 14 -2.47 -12.47 -15.14
CA GLN A 14 -3.27 -11.30 -15.52
C GLN A 14 -4.69 -11.73 -15.96
N PRO A 15 -5.75 -11.08 -15.46
CA PRO A 15 -5.79 -9.82 -14.70
C PRO A 15 -5.91 -9.97 -13.16
N TRP A 16 -6.01 -11.19 -12.63
CA TRP A 16 -6.44 -11.45 -11.26
C TRP A 16 -5.45 -10.97 -10.19
N ASN A 17 -4.14 -11.18 -10.41
CA ASN A 17 -3.11 -10.75 -9.45
C ASN A 17 -3.06 -9.22 -9.30
N LEU A 18 -3.20 -8.49 -10.40
CA LEU A 18 -3.23 -7.02 -10.39
C LEU A 18 -4.44 -6.49 -9.60
N ILE A 19 -5.61 -7.12 -9.77
CA ILE A 19 -6.82 -6.75 -9.04
C ILE A 19 -6.64 -7.02 -7.55
N LEU A 20 -6.17 -8.21 -7.19
CA LEU A 20 -6.03 -8.64 -5.80
C LEU A 20 -4.94 -7.85 -5.06
N PHE A 21 -3.75 -7.74 -5.65
CA PHE A 21 -2.61 -7.15 -4.96
C PHE A 21 -2.57 -5.63 -5.03
N MET A 22 -3.24 -4.99 -5.99
CA MET A 22 -3.13 -3.54 -6.17
C MET A 22 -4.47 -2.84 -6.23
N ALA A 23 -5.38 -3.25 -7.12
CA ALA A 23 -6.62 -2.51 -7.33
C ALA A 23 -7.50 -2.50 -6.06
N ILE A 24 -7.71 -3.65 -5.43
CA ILE A 24 -8.53 -3.75 -4.22
C ILE A 24 -7.97 -2.87 -3.09
N PRO A 25 -6.68 -3.01 -2.67
CA PRO A 25 -6.13 -2.16 -1.61
C PRO A 25 -6.19 -0.66 -1.91
N VAL A 26 -5.89 -0.25 -3.15
CA VAL A 26 -5.88 1.16 -3.55
C VAL A 26 -7.30 1.74 -3.56
N ILE A 27 -8.27 1.04 -4.14
CA ILE A 27 -9.68 1.47 -4.14
C ILE A 27 -10.20 1.63 -2.71
N PHE A 28 -9.88 0.68 -1.82
CA PHE A 28 -10.23 0.81 -0.41
C PHE A 28 -9.59 2.05 0.22
N ALA A 29 -8.28 2.24 0.03
CA ALA A 29 -7.58 3.39 0.60
C ALA A 29 -8.10 4.74 0.09
N GLU A 30 -8.39 4.86 -1.21
CA GLU A 30 -8.99 6.05 -1.81
C GLU A 30 -10.40 6.29 -1.28
N THR A 31 -11.23 5.24 -1.19
CA THR A 31 -12.59 5.32 -0.62
C THR A 31 -12.54 5.82 0.83
N ILE A 32 -11.61 5.28 1.63
CA ILE A 32 -11.39 5.70 3.01
C ILE A 32 -10.97 7.18 3.06
N THR A 33 -10.04 7.58 2.18
CA THR A 33 -9.56 8.97 2.10
C THR A 33 -10.70 9.94 1.79
N VAL A 34 -11.52 9.62 0.78
CA VAL A 34 -12.63 10.46 0.36
C VAL A 34 -13.68 10.56 1.47
N THR A 35 -14.08 9.44 2.06
CA THR A 35 -15.08 9.44 3.14
C THR A 35 -14.58 10.17 4.39
N GLU A 36 -13.29 10.05 4.72
CA GLU A 36 -12.65 10.80 5.81
C GLU A 36 -12.65 12.30 5.55
N PHE A 37 -12.35 12.72 4.31
CA PHE A 37 -12.41 14.12 3.91
C PHE A 37 -13.82 14.71 4.08
N PHE A 38 -14.86 13.95 3.72
CA PHE A 38 -16.26 14.34 3.96
C PHE A 38 -16.59 14.48 5.45
N ILE A 39 -16.12 13.56 6.30
CA ILE A 39 -16.34 13.62 7.76
C ILE A 39 -15.66 14.86 8.35
N LEU A 40 -14.44 15.17 7.92
CA LEU A 40 -13.69 16.36 8.35
C LEU A 40 -14.37 17.65 7.90
N PHE A 41 -14.84 17.72 6.66
CA PHE A 41 -15.50 18.91 6.10
C PHE A 41 -16.85 19.19 6.77
N THR A 42 -17.67 18.15 6.97
CA THR A 42 -18.98 18.29 7.62
C THR A 42 -18.88 18.43 9.14
N LYS A 43 -17.70 18.18 9.73
CA LYS A 43 -17.47 18.04 11.19
C LYS A 43 -18.47 17.07 11.86
N ASN A 44 -19.06 16.17 11.09
CA ASN A 44 -20.05 15.24 11.59
C ASN A 44 -19.35 13.98 12.13
N LEU A 45 -18.91 14.09 13.38
CA LEU A 45 -18.11 13.07 14.06
C LEU A 45 -18.91 11.81 14.43
N LYS A 46 -20.24 11.81 14.24
CA LYS A 46 -21.14 10.70 14.61
C LYS A 46 -22.14 10.47 13.49
N GLY A 47 -21.90 9.44 12.67
CA GLY A 47 -22.82 9.09 11.59
C GLY A 47 -22.54 7.73 10.95
N PRO A 48 -23.48 7.24 10.11
CA PRO A 48 -23.34 5.99 9.38
C PRO A 48 -22.09 5.97 8.48
N LEU A 49 -21.70 7.14 7.94
CA LEU A 49 -20.50 7.31 7.13
C LEU A 49 -19.22 6.98 7.90
N ARG A 50 -19.16 7.33 9.20
CA ARG A 50 -18.01 7.03 10.05
C ARG A 50 -17.90 5.54 10.36
N THR A 51 -19.03 4.89 10.63
CA THR A 51 -19.07 3.44 10.84
C THR A 51 -18.67 2.69 9.56
N PHE A 52 -19.15 3.16 8.41
CA PHE A 52 -18.74 2.62 7.12
C PHE A 52 -17.23 2.77 6.89
N ASN A 53 -16.68 3.96 7.13
CA ASN A 53 -15.26 4.20 6.97
C ASN A 53 -14.41 3.27 7.85
N ARG A 54 -14.80 3.15 9.13
CA ARG A 54 -14.16 2.25 10.09
C ARG A 54 -14.15 0.79 9.62
N ILE A 55 -15.24 0.31 9.05
CA ILE A 55 -15.31 -1.07 8.52
C ILE A 55 -14.39 -1.21 7.30
N CYS A 56 -14.42 -0.26 6.38
CA CYS A 56 -13.55 -0.24 5.20
C CYS A 56 -12.06 -0.25 5.60
N SER A 57 -11.66 0.57 6.57
CA SER A 57 -10.28 0.63 7.06
C SER A 57 -9.81 -0.67 7.70
N ILE A 58 -10.67 -1.32 8.50
CA ILE A 58 -10.34 -2.63 9.10
C ILE A 58 -10.17 -3.68 8.01
N LEU A 59 -11.11 -3.75 7.06
CA LEU A 59 -11.04 -4.69 5.94
C LEU A 59 -9.80 -4.45 5.09
N ALA A 60 -9.51 -3.19 4.74
CA ALA A 60 -8.35 -2.80 3.95
C ALA A 60 -7.04 -3.18 4.64
N GLY A 61 -6.90 -2.87 5.93
CA GLY A 61 -5.69 -3.19 6.69
C GLY A 61 -5.49 -4.68 6.89
N LEU A 62 -6.54 -5.45 7.19
CA LEU A 62 -6.44 -6.91 7.31
C LEU A 62 -6.11 -7.55 5.96
N TYR A 63 -6.78 -7.11 4.89
CA TYR A 63 -6.55 -7.61 3.54
C TYR A 63 -5.12 -7.35 3.07
N PHE A 64 -4.62 -6.12 3.23
CA PHE A 64 -3.25 -5.77 2.87
C PHE A 64 -2.21 -6.47 3.75
N THR A 65 -2.51 -6.69 5.03
CA THR A 65 -1.65 -7.50 5.90
C THR A 65 -1.56 -8.95 5.42
N GLY A 66 -2.69 -9.53 4.97
CA GLY A 66 -2.70 -10.85 4.35
C GLY A 66 -1.83 -10.91 3.08
N ILE A 67 -1.91 -9.88 2.24
CA ILE A 67 -1.05 -9.73 1.07
C ILE A 67 0.43 -9.66 1.47
N PHE A 68 0.78 -8.86 2.47
CA PHE A 68 2.14 -8.74 2.97
C PHE A 68 2.67 -10.09 3.47
N LEU A 69 1.91 -10.80 4.30
CA LEU A 69 2.30 -12.12 4.82
C LEU A 69 2.45 -13.18 3.73
N TYR A 70 1.74 -13.03 2.60
CA TYR A 70 1.92 -13.87 1.44
C TYR A 70 3.18 -13.47 0.66
N LEU A 71 3.30 -12.22 0.23
CA LEU A 71 4.37 -11.77 -0.66
C LEU A 71 5.74 -11.67 0.01
N PHE A 72 5.80 -11.40 1.30
CA PHE A 72 7.08 -11.27 2.01
C PHE A 72 7.90 -12.58 1.97
N PRO A 73 7.39 -13.74 2.40
CA PRO A 73 8.13 -15.01 2.31
C PRO A 73 8.15 -15.64 0.92
N THR A 74 7.13 -15.40 0.07
CA THR A 74 7.02 -16.08 -1.24
C THR A 74 7.72 -15.33 -2.38
N ALA A 75 7.83 -14.01 -2.29
CA ALA A 75 8.46 -13.18 -3.31
C ALA A 75 9.70 -12.45 -2.77
N PHE A 76 9.54 -11.66 -1.71
CA PHE A 76 10.61 -10.77 -1.24
C PHE A 76 11.84 -11.52 -0.70
N VAL A 77 11.66 -12.57 0.11
CA VAL A 77 12.77 -13.37 0.65
C VAL A 77 13.52 -14.12 -0.46
N PRO A 78 12.87 -14.89 -1.35
CA PRO A 78 13.55 -15.54 -2.47
C PRO A 78 14.30 -14.55 -3.37
N LEU A 79 13.70 -13.40 -3.70
CA LEU A 79 14.34 -12.36 -4.50
C LEU A 79 15.61 -11.81 -3.85
N THR A 80 15.58 -11.62 -2.53
CA THR A 80 16.71 -11.08 -1.76
C THR A 80 17.82 -12.10 -1.57
N VAL A 81 17.47 -13.38 -1.35
CA VAL A 81 18.43 -14.45 -1.08
C VAL A 81 19.06 -14.98 -2.38
N ASN A 82 18.28 -15.13 -3.45
CA ASN A 82 18.77 -15.62 -4.74
C ASN A 82 19.45 -14.52 -5.57
N GLY A 83 19.34 -13.26 -5.15
CA GLY A 83 19.96 -12.13 -5.85
C GLY A 83 19.35 -11.84 -7.23
N GLU A 84 18.08 -12.22 -7.43
CA GLU A 84 17.40 -12.14 -8.73
C GLU A 84 16.79 -10.75 -9.02
N TRP A 85 17.09 -9.75 -8.19
CA TRP A 85 16.72 -8.36 -8.43
C TRP A 85 17.30 -7.89 -9.77
N HIS A 86 16.45 -7.55 -10.74
CA HIS A 86 16.94 -7.11 -12.05
C HIS A 86 17.59 -5.72 -11.97
N THR A 87 17.01 -4.80 -11.18
CA THR A 87 17.56 -3.45 -10.99
C THR A 87 17.28 -2.91 -9.57
N TRP A 88 17.97 -1.82 -9.17
CA TRP A 88 17.67 -1.10 -7.93
C TRP A 88 16.23 -0.56 -7.87
N VAL A 89 15.62 -0.31 -9.03
CA VAL A 89 14.23 0.15 -9.15
C VAL A 89 13.26 -0.90 -8.65
N ASP A 90 13.54 -2.19 -8.85
CA ASP A 90 12.69 -3.28 -8.35
C ASP A 90 12.70 -3.32 -6.82
N VAL A 91 13.86 -3.11 -6.21
CA VAL A 91 14.01 -3.05 -4.75
C VAL A 91 13.20 -1.89 -4.18
N VAL A 92 13.23 -0.73 -4.84
CA VAL A 92 12.43 0.44 -4.46
C VAL A 92 10.94 0.16 -4.64
N ALA A 93 10.52 -0.36 -5.79
CA ALA A 93 9.10 -0.62 -6.09
C ALA A 93 8.49 -1.62 -5.08
N VAL A 94 9.14 -2.77 -4.88
CA VAL A 94 8.68 -3.80 -3.94
C VAL A 94 8.80 -3.32 -2.50
N GLY A 95 9.90 -2.64 -2.15
CA GLY A 95 10.13 -2.12 -0.81
C GLY A 95 9.05 -1.11 -0.40
N PHE A 96 8.74 -0.14 -1.25
CA PHE A 96 7.67 0.84 -1.00
C PHE A 96 6.30 0.19 -0.99
N TYR A 97 6.03 -0.78 -1.87
CA TYR A 97 4.78 -1.52 -1.86
C TYR A 97 4.57 -2.24 -0.52
N LEU A 98 5.55 -3.03 -0.07
CA LEU A 98 5.48 -3.75 1.20
C LEU A 98 5.43 -2.79 2.40
N SER A 99 6.09 -1.63 2.32
CA SER A 99 6.03 -0.60 3.36
C SER A 99 4.62 -0.06 3.60
N GLY A 100 3.69 -0.23 2.64
CA GLY A 100 2.28 0.14 2.80
C GLY A 100 1.62 -0.52 4.01
N VAL A 101 2.10 -1.70 4.45
CA VAL A 101 1.58 -2.38 5.64
C VAL A 101 1.82 -1.56 6.90
N LEU A 102 2.90 -0.78 6.95
CA LEU A 102 3.23 0.10 8.07
C LEU A 102 2.21 1.23 8.25
N PHE A 103 1.38 1.49 7.25
CA PHE A 103 0.33 2.50 7.29
C PHE A 103 -1.05 1.86 7.46
N LEU A 104 -1.39 0.86 6.65
CA LEU A 104 -2.71 0.22 6.67
C LEU A 104 -2.93 -0.69 7.89
N LEU A 105 -1.90 -1.35 8.42
CA LEU A 105 -2.06 -2.16 9.64
C LEU A 105 -2.33 -1.27 10.87
N PRO A 106 -1.53 -0.22 11.16
CA PRO A 106 -1.87 0.70 12.24
C PRO A 106 -3.22 1.39 12.05
N LEU A 107 -3.65 1.62 10.81
CA LEU A 107 -4.98 2.14 10.49
C LEU A 107 -6.08 1.18 10.98
N ALA A 108 -6.01 -0.09 10.59
CA ALA A 108 -6.95 -1.10 11.05
C ALA A 108 -6.90 -1.28 12.58
N LEU A 109 -5.72 -1.22 13.20
CA LEU A 109 -5.56 -1.32 14.65
C LEU A 109 -6.12 -0.10 15.39
N LEU A 110 -6.01 1.10 14.81
CA LEU A 110 -6.63 2.33 15.29
C LEU A 110 -8.15 2.18 15.31
N ASP A 111 -8.72 1.65 14.22
CA ASP A 111 -10.15 1.43 14.10
C ASP A 111 -10.67 0.25 14.91
N LEU A 112 -9.87 -0.78 15.16
CA LEU A 112 -10.20 -1.83 16.12
C LEU A 112 -10.19 -1.31 17.58
N GLY A 113 -9.68 -0.11 17.82
CA GLY A 113 -9.55 0.47 19.15
C GLY A 113 -8.41 -0.13 19.97
N LEU A 114 -7.48 -0.82 19.31
CA LEU A 114 -6.28 -1.39 19.91
C LEU A 114 -5.21 -0.30 20.11
N ILE A 115 -5.16 0.68 19.20
CA ILE A 115 -4.24 1.84 19.27
C ILE A 115 -5.04 3.12 19.59
N ALA A 116 -4.39 4.10 20.23
CA ALA A 116 -4.95 5.43 20.54
C ALA A 116 -6.26 5.44 21.35
N ARG A 117 -6.49 4.43 22.21
CA ARG A 117 -7.73 4.27 23.00
C ARG A 117 -8.06 5.45 23.92
N LYS A 118 -7.05 6.19 24.39
CA LYS A 118 -7.18 7.36 25.29
C LYS A 118 -7.23 8.71 24.56
N ARG A 119 -7.10 8.73 23.23
CA ARG A 119 -7.09 9.96 22.42
C ARG A 119 -8.51 10.45 22.17
N SER A 120 -8.66 11.76 21.97
CA SER A 120 -9.96 12.35 21.63
C SER A 120 -10.44 11.87 20.25
N GLU A 121 -11.74 11.95 19.99
CA GLU A 121 -12.29 11.52 18.70
C GLU A 121 -11.73 12.33 17.52
N GLU A 122 -11.37 13.59 17.75
CA GLU A 122 -10.73 14.44 16.74
C GLU A 122 -9.27 14.06 16.49
N GLU A 123 -8.51 13.71 17.53
CA GLU A 123 -7.13 13.22 17.38
C GLU A 123 -7.09 11.88 16.64
N LYS A 124 -8.05 10.99 16.88
CA LYS A 124 -8.16 9.71 16.16
C LYS A 124 -8.41 9.94 14.67
N LEU A 125 -9.30 10.86 14.31
CA LEU A 125 -9.55 11.21 12.90
C LEU A 125 -8.31 11.79 12.23
N LYS A 126 -7.56 12.68 12.90
CA LYS A 126 -6.29 13.21 12.38
C LYS A 126 -5.27 12.09 12.12
N LEU A 127 -5.16 11.14 13.06
CA LEU A 127 -4.26 10.00 12.90
C LEU A 127 -4.73 9.06 11.78
N HIS A 128 -6.04 8.81 11.69
CA HIS A 128 -6.66 8.00 10.65
C HIS A 128 -6.36 8.58 9.26
N PHE A 129 -6.63 9.88 9.08
CA PHE A 129 -6.30 10.61 7.86
C PHE A 129 -4.79 10.58 7.53
N LEU A 130 -3.93 10.78 8.53
CA LEU A 130 -2.47 10.80 8.32
C LEU A 130 -1.93 9.43 7.89
N LEU A 131 -2.42 8.36 8.50
CA LEU A 131 -2.03 6.99 8.15
C LEU A 131 -2.46 6.65 6.71
N VAL A 132 -3.70 6.95 6.34
CA VAL A 132 -4.21 6.73 4.98
C VAL A 132 -3.44 7.57 3.96
N SER A 133 -3.23 8.86 4.24
CA SER A 133 -2.46 9.74 3.35
C SER A 133 -1.03 9.24 3.14
N GLY A 134 -0.39 8.75 4.21
CA GLY A 134 0.94 8.14 4.14
C GLY A 134 0.94 6.89 3.25
N PHE A 135 -0.08 6.03 3.37
CA PHE A 135 -0.26 4.88 2.49
C PHE A 135 -0.37 5.30 1.01
N LEU A 136 -1.19 6.31 0.70
CA LEU A 136 -1.34 6.78 -0.68
C LEU A 136 0.00 7.22 -1.27
N VAL A 137 0.81 7.96 -0.52
CA VAL A 137 2.13 8.42 -0.99
C VAL A 137 3.04 7.23 -1.31
N VAL A 138 3.20 6.28 -0.39
CA VAL A 138 4.09 5.13 -0.61
C VAL A 138 3.57 4.21 -1.72
N ALA A 139 2.24 4.04 -1.84
CA ALA A 139 1.62 3.27 -2.90
C ALA A 139 1.88 3.90 -4.29
N HIS A 140 1.78 5.23 -4.41
CA HIS A 140 2.08 5.92 -5.66
C HIS A 140 3.56 5.83 -6.02
N ILE A 141 4.47 5.96 -5.05
CA ILE A 141 5.90 5.72 -5.28
C ILE A 141 6.11 4.31 -5.82
N ALA A 142 5.53 3.29 -5.17
CA ALA A 142 5.63 1.90 -5.63
C ALA A 142 5.08 1.71 -7.07
N MET A 143 3.96 2.35 -7.41
CA MET A 143 3.37 2.28 -8.76
C MET A 143 4.24 2.97 -9.81
N ILE A 144 4.74 4.17 -9.51
CA ILE A 144 5.61 4.92 -10.42
C ILE A 144 6.87 4.10 -10.71
N PHE A 145 7.59 3.68 -9.67
CA PHE A 145 8.83 2.93 -9.84
C PHE A 145 8.58 1.54 -10.42
N GLY A 146 7.46 0.89 -10.09
CA GLY A 146 7.08 -0.41 -10.64
C GLY A 146 6.76 -0.39 -12.13
N MET A 147 6.44 0.77 -12.71
CA MET A 147 6.18 0.95 -14.14
C MET A 147 7.36 1.53 -14.92
N ILE A 148 8.48 1.86 -14.25
CA ILE A 148 9.70 2.31 -14.95
C ILE A 148 10.27 1.13 -15.75
N ASN A 149 10.51 1.34 -17.04
CA ASN A 149 11.15 0.32 -17.88
C ASN A 149 12.58 0.08 -17.37
N PRO A 150 12.93 -1.16 -16.95
CA PRO A 150 14.27 -1.50 -16.46
C PRO A 150 15.38 -1.25 -17.50
N GLU A 151 15.06 -1.21 -18.79
CA GLU A 151 16.02 -0.90 -19.86
C GLU A 151 16.58 0.53 -19.75
N ILE A 152 15.75 1.51 -19.36
CA ILE A 152 16.18 2.91 -19.17
C ILE A 152 17.19 3.02 -18.01
N VAL A 153 16.98 2.21 -16.97
CA VAL A 153 17.81 2.18 -15.77
C VAL A 153 19.13 1.44 -16.03
N SER A 154 19.09 0.35 -16.81
CA SER A 154 20.29 -0.36 -17.26
C SER A 154 21.17 0.50 -18.17
N GLY A 155 20.57 1.37 -19.00
CA GLY A 155 21.29 2.34 -19.81
C GLY A 155 22.00 3.43 -18.99
N MET A 156 21.45 3.79 -17.82
CA MET A 156 22.10 4.73 -16.89
C MET A 156 23.26 4.11 -16.09
N ALA A 157 23.23 2.81 -15.82
CA ALA A 157 24.36 2.11 -15.18
C ALA A 157 25.62 2.07 -16.08
N GLY A 158 25.47 2.31 -17.39
CA GLY A 158 26.56 2.49 -18.35
C GLY A 158 27.09 3.93 -18.47
N MET A 159 26.52 4.90 -17.74
CA MET A 159 26.96 6.31 -17.70
C MET A 159 27.75 6.63 -16.42
N ASN A 160 28.60 5.72 -15.97
CA ASN A 160 29.71 6.12 -15.09
C ASN A 160 30.78 6.79 -15.96
N HIS A 161 30.96 8.10 -15.74
CA HIS A 161 32.09 8.88 -16.23
C HIS A 161 33.44 8.28 -15.82
#